data_AF-A0A7Y9PFY4-F1
#
_entry.id   AF-A0A7Y9PFY4-F1
#
_cell.length_a   1.000
_cell.length_b   1.000
_cell.length_c   1.000
_cell.angle_alpha   90.00
_cell.angle_beta   90.00
_cell.angle_gamma   90.00
#
_symmetry.space_group_name_H-M   'P 1'
#
loop_
_entity.id
_entity.type
_entity.pdbx_description
1 polymer ?
#
loop_
_entity_poly.entity_id
_entity_poly.type
_entity_poly.pdbx_seq_one_letter_code
_entity_poly.pdbx_strand_id
1 'polypeptide(L)'
;MANPLTFKPAPVDPHLELMRRLNAAPREHAEALLVAYDVLQAAHDQGLLDLLHGAIGAKDTIFATAAKYAKTPEGITGIRNLLEAAKILTALDPAILDRLSKTLATATIEHKLEQKTPSLFQIAKRAASEDGRRALSFMTLLLTHLGRALKS
;
A
#
# COMPACT_ATOMS: atom_id res chain seq x y z
N MET A 1 22.21 49.43 54.84
CA MET A 1 21.17 48.88 53.94
C MET A 1 21.88 48.38 52.68
N ALA A 2 21.77 47.08 52.35
CA ALA A 2 22.50 46.49 51.23
C ALA A 2 21.83 46.83 49.89
N ASN A 3 22.62 47.27 48.90
CA ASN A 3 22.14 47.67 47.59
C ASN A 3 21.86 46.41 46.74
N PRO A 4 20.67 46.25 46.13
CA PRO A 4 20.35 45.05 45.36
C PRO A 4 21.13 45.04 44.03
N LEU A 5 21.93 44.00 43.81
CA LEU A 5 22.58 43.76 42.53
C LEU A 5 21.52 43.47 41.47
N THR A 6 21.37 44.38 40.51
CA THR A 6 20.50 44.18 39.35
C THR A 6 21.17 43.17 38.41
N PHE A 7 20.81 41.89 38.55
CA PHE A 7 21.25 40.85 37.63
C PHE A 7 20.46 40.98 36.32
N LYS A 8 21.10 41.50 35.27
CA LYS A 8 20.62 41.39 33.90
C LYS A 8 21.37 40.23 33.25
N PRO A 9 20.72 39.08 32.98
CA PRO A 9 21.36 38.02 32.21
C PRO A 9 21.76 38.60 30.85
N ALA A 10 23.01 38.37 30.44
CA ALA A 10 23.42 38.70 29.08
C ALA A 10 22.50 37.95 28.10
N PRO A 11 22.03 38.58 27.01
CA PRO A 11 21.20 37.91 26.02
C PRO A 11 22.01 36.76 25.40
N VAL A 12 21.70 35.53 25.81
CA VAL A 12 22.29 34.34 25.24
C VAL A 12 21.64 34.15 23.88
N ASP A 13 22.46 34.21 22.83
CA ASP A 13 22.02 33.92 21.47
C ASP A 13 21.40 32.50 21.42
N PRO A 14 20.12 32.36 21.07
CA PRO A 14 19.43 31.07 21.03
C PRO A 14 20.15 30.04 20.14
N HIS A 15 20.82 30.48 19.08
CA HIS A 15 21.57 29.61 18.18
C HIS A 15 22.85 29.06 18.81
N LEU A 16 23.54 29.87 19.61
CA LEU A 16 24.72 29.43 20.38
C LEU A 16 24.35 28.40 21.45
N GLU A 17 23.20 28.57 22.10
CA GLU A 17 22.69 27.61 23.08
C GLU A 17 22.25 26.29 22.43
N LEU A 18 21.62 26.35 21.25
CA LEU A 18 21.29 25.17 20.43
C LEU A 18 22.55 24.42 19.98
N MET A 19 23.58 25.14 19.50
CA MET A 19 24.87 24.55 19.12
C MET A 19 25.59 23.92 20.32
N ARG A 20 25.54 24.55 21.49
CA ARG A 20 26.11 24.02 22.73
C ARG A 20 25.43 22.70 23.14
N ARG A 21 24.09 22.65 23.05
CA ARG A 21 23.31 21.45 23.33
C ARG A 21 23.54 20.35 22.31
N LEU A 22 23.64 20.69 21.01
CA LEU A 22 23.98 19.74 19.97
C LEU A 22 25.39 19.12 20.18
N ASN A 23 26.36 19.92 20.62
CA ASN A 23 27.72 19.43 20.91
C ASN A 23 27.80 18.58 22.19
N ALA A 24 26.89 18.78 23.15
CA ALA A 24 26.82 18.00 24.40
C ALA A 24 25.95 16.74 24.29
N ALA A 25 24.93 16.75 23.42
CA ALA A 25 23.97 15.66 23.22
C ALA A 25 24.60 14.29 22.94
N PRO A 26 25.73 14.14 22.19
CA PRO A 26 26.36 12.85 21.98
C PRO A 26 26.88 12.17 23.25
N ARG A 27 27.19 12.96 24.29
CA ARG A 27 27.71 12.43 25.57
C ARG A 27 26.58 12.13 26.56
N GLU A 28 25.51 12.92 26.56
CA GLU A 28 24.38 12.76 27.49
C GLU A 28 23.28 11.83 26.96
N HIS A 29 23.18 11.66 25.63
CA HIS A 29 22.17 10.86 24.96
C HIS A 29 22.77 9.78 24.04
N ALA A 30 23.98 9.32 24.35
CA ALA A 30 24.70 8.31 23.57
C ALA A 30 23.82 7.07 23.28
N GLU A 31 23.10 6.58 24.28
CA GLU A 31 22.19 5.44 24.15
C GLU A 31 21.02 5.74 23.20
N ALA A 32 20.36 6.89 23.34
CA ALA A 32 19.26 7.28 22.45
C ALA A 32 19.72 7.50 21.00
N LEU A 33 20.96 7.99 20.80
CA LEU A 33 21.56 8.13 19.48
C LEU A 33 21.88 6.77 18.88
N LEU A 34 22.41 5.82 19.66
CA LEU A 34 22.63 4.46 19.20
C LEU A 34 21.32 3.79 18.79
N VAL A 35 20.25 3.94 19.57
CA VAL A 35 18.91 3.45 19.20
C VAL A 35 18.40 4.13 17.92
N ALA A 36 18.63 5.43 17.76
CA ALA A 36 18.26 6.14 16.53
C ALA A 36 19.04 5.60 15.31
N TYR A 37 20.32 5.29 15.47
CA TYR A 37 21.12 4.63 14.43
C TYR A 37 20.65 3.22 14.14
N ASP A 38 20.28 2.42 15.15
CA ASP A 38 19.74 1.08 14.97
C ASP A 38 18.40 1.11 14.21
N VAL A 39 17.52 2.06 14.52
CA VAL A 39 16.27 2.28 13.77
C VAL A 39 16.56 2.68 12.33
N LEU A 40 17.54 3.57 12.11
CA LEU A 40 17.92 4.02 10.77
C LEU A 40 18.55 2.88 9.95
N GLN A 41 19.36 2.04 10.60
CA GLN A 41 19.98 0.87 10.00
C GLN A 41 18.94 -0.20 9.68
N ALA A 42 18.01 -0.50 10.59
CA ALA A 42 16.90 -1.40 10.31
C ALA A 42 16.01 -0.90 9.16
N ALA A 43 15.76 0.41 9.08
CA ALA A 43 15.05 1.02 7.96
C ALA A 43 15.85 0.92 6.63
N HIS A 44 17.18 1.01 6.71
CA HIS A 44 18.06 0.80 5.54
C HIS A 44 18.04 -0.67 5.08
N ASP A 45 18.24 -1.61 6.00
CA ASP A 45 18.29 -3.06 5.72
C ASP A 45 16.99 -3.58 5.11
N GLN A 46 15.85 -2.97 5.46
CA GLN A 46 14.53 -3.27 4.91
C GLN A 46 14.21 -2.51 3.62
N GLY A 47 15.16 -1.73 3.07
CA GLY A 47 15.00 -0.96 1.83
C GLY A 47 14.06 0.24 1.93
N LEU A 48 13.62 0.62 3.15
CA LEU A 48 12.71 1.76 3.34
C LEU A 48 13.40 3.08 2.99
N LEU A 49 14.68 3.22 3.32
CA LEU A 49 15.45 4.41 2.95
C LEU A 49 15.62 4.55 1.44
N ASP A 50 15.80 3.44 0.71
CA ASP A 50 15.90 3.46 -0.76
C ASP A 50 14.56 3.80 -1.41
N LEU A 51 13.46 3.27 -0.85
CA LEU A 51 12.09 3.63 -1.25
C LEU A 51 11.84 5.13 -1.07
N LEU A 52 12.21 5.69 0.09
CA LEU A 52 12.09 7.11 0.37
C LEU A 52 13.01 7.94 -0.52
N HIS A 53 14.23 7.49 -0.78
CA HIS A 53 15.18 8.17 -1.66
C HIS A 53 14.67 8.22 -3.09
N GLY A 54 14.15 7.11 -3.62
CA GLY A 54 13.50 7.05 -4.93
C GLY A 54 12.24 7.91 -5.02
N ALA A 55 11.43 7.95 -3.95
CA ALA A 55 10.25 8.79 -3.86
C ALA A 55 10.58 10.30 -3.81
N ILE A 56 11.62 10.68 -3.06
CA ILE A 56 12.09 12.08 -2.97
C ILE A 56 12.72 12.51 -4.30
N GLY A 57 13.44 11.61 -4.98
CA GLY A 57 13.96 11.83 -6.34
C GLY A 57 12.88 12.17 -7.36
N ALA A 58 11.64 11.70 -7.15
CA ALA A 58 10.48 11.95 -8.00
C ALA A 58 9.81 13.33 -7.79
N LYS A 59 10.24 14.15 -6.82
CA LYS A 59 9.84 15.57 -6.59
C LYS A 59 8.33 15.91 -6.57
N ASP A 60 7.43 14.93 -6.54
CA ASP A 60 5.99 15.21 -6.69
C ASP A 60 5.21 15.24 -5.36
N THR A 61 4.29 16.20 -5.27
CA THR A 61 3.29 16.40 -4.19
C THR A 61 2.39 15.18 -3.94
N ILE A 62 2.40 14.23 -4.86
CA ILE A 62 1.68 12.96 -4.81
C ILE A 62 2.14 12.12 -3.62
N PHE A 63 3.45 12.06 -3.34
CA PHE A 63 3.96 11.27 -2.20
C PHE A 63 3.52 11.83 -0.85
N ALA A 64 3.54 13.15 -0.68
CA ALA A 64 3.06 13.78 0.54
C ALA A 64 1.55 13.54 0.75
N THR A 65 0.77 13.59 -0.33
CA THR A 65 -0.68 13.33 -0.30
C THR A 65 -0.97 11.86 -0.01
N ALA A 66 -0.26 10.94 -0.66
CA ALA A 66 -0.37 9.50 -0.43
C ALA A 66 0.05 9.13 1.01
N ALA A 67 1.15 9.68 1.51
CA ALA A 67 1.61 9.45 2.89
C ALA A 67 0.62 10.02 3.93
N LYS A 68 0.01 11.17 3.63
CA LYS A 68 -1.05 11.75 4.47
C LYS A 68 -2.30 10.84 4.47
N TYR A 69 -2.71 10.35 3.30
CA TYR A 69 -3.86 9.46 3.17
C TYR A 69 -3.62 8.10 3.83
N ALA A 70 -2.43 7.51 3.67
CA ALA A 70 -2.05 6.22 4.26
C ALA A 70 -2.15 6.20 5.80
N LYS A 71 -2.09 7.38 6.45
CA LYS A 71 -2.22 7.52 7.90
C LYS A 71 -3.67 7.68 8.38
N THR A 72 -4.63 7.91 7.48
CA THR A 72 -6.04 7.99 7.87
C THR A 72 -6.62 6.59 8.10
N PRO A 73 -7.69 6.45 8.90
CA PRO A 73 -8.36 5.16 9.08
C PRO A 73 -8.78 4.51 7.74
N GLU A 74 -9.21 5.32 6.78
CA GLU A 74 -9.61 4.87 5.45
C GLU A 74 -8.40 4.38 4.65
N GLY A 75 -7.28 5.11 4.68
CA GLY A 75 -6.05 4.69 4.00
C GLY A 75 -5.48 3.40 4.57
N ILE A 76 -5.46 3.25 5.90
CA ILE A 76 -5.04 2.00 6.57
C ILE A 76 -5.95 0.85 6.15
N THR A 77 -7.26 1.07 6.14
CA THR A 77 -8.24 0.06 5.71
C THR A 77 -8.05 -0.29 4.23
N GLY A 78 -7.81 0.69 3.36
CA GLY A 78 -7.54 0.49 1.95
C GLY A 78 -6.26 -0.32 1.71
N ILE A 79 -5.18 -0.01 2.41
CA ILE A 79 -3.92 -0.77 2.35
C ILE A 79 -4.15 -2.21 2.81
N ARG A 80 -4.87 -2.43 3.92
CA ARG A 80 -5.21 -3.79 4.36
C ARG A 80 -6.02 -4.54 3.32
N ASN A 81 -7.06 -3.93 2.75
CA ASN A 81 -7.86 -4.54 1.70
C ASN A 81 -7.02 -4.88 0.46
N LEU A 82 -6.08 -4.02 0.10
CA LEU A 82 -5.15 -4.27 -1.01
C LEU A 82 -4.21 -5.46 -0.70
N LEU A 83 -3.70 -5.56 0.52
CA LEU A 83 -2.90 -6.70 0.96
C LEU A 83 -3.71 -8.00 0.97
N GLU A 84 -4.96 -7.97 1.43
CA GLU A 84 -5.86 -9.13 1.35
C GLU A 84 -6.18 -9.50 -0.11
N ALA A 85 -6.38 -8.53 -0.99
CA ALA A 85 -6.52 -8.79 -2.42
C ALA A 85 -5.25 -9.40 -3.03
N ALA A 86 -4.06 -8.94 -2.62
CA ALA A 86 -2.79 -9.54 -3.03
C ALA A 86 -2.64 -10.98 -2.54
N LYS A 87 -3.15 -11.31 -1.34
CA LYS A 87 -3.22 -12.70 -0.86
C LYS A 87 -4.11 -13.57 -1.75
N ILE A 88 -5.25 -13.06 -2.20
CA ILE A 88 -6.10 -13.79 -3.16
C ILE A 88 -5.33 -14.07 -4.45
N LEU A 89 -4.61 -13.08 -4.99
CA LEU A 89 -3.82 -13.25 -6.21
C LEU A 89 -2.67 -14.25 -6.03
N THR A 90 -2.01 -14.26 -4.88
CA THR A 90 -0.90 -15.18 -4.59
C THR A 90 -1.37 -16.58 -4.19
N ALA A 91 -2.61 -16.74 -3.72
CA ALA A 91 -3.22 -18.03 -3.45
C ALA A 91 -3.68 -18.76 -4.73
N LEU A 92 -3.79 -18.06 -5.86
CA LEU A 92 -4.09 -18.67 -7.15
C LEU A 92 -2.85 -19.39 -7.70
N ASP A 93 -3.05 -20.61 -8.19
CA ASP A 93 -2.04 -21.33 -8.95
C ASP A 93 -1.63 -20.50 -10.19
N PRO A 94 -0.33 -20.24 -10.42
CA PRO A 94 0.16 -19.54 -11.60
C PRO A 94 -0.36 -20.13 -12.93
N ALA A 95 -0.57 -21.44 -13.00
CA ALA A 95 -1.13 -22.10 -14.18
C ALA A 95 -2.59 -21.69 -14.45
N ILE A 96 -3.37 -21.44 -13.39
CA ILE A 96 -4.74 -20.93 -13.52
C ILE A 96 -4.71 -19.49 -14.01
N LEU A 97 -3.81 -18.66 -13.47
CA LEU A 97 -3.66 -17.26 -13.88
C LEU A 97 -3.24 -17.12 -15.35
N ASP A 98 -2.31 -17.96 -15.82
CA ASP A 98 -1.91 -18.02 -17.23
C ASP A 98 -3.09 -18.40 -18.14
N ARG A 99 -3.86 -19.44 -17.78
CA ARG A 99 -5.05 -19.85 -18.53
C ARG A 99 -6.10 -18.75 -18.57
N LEU A 100 -6.36 -18.10 -17.44
CA LEU A 100 -7.31 -16.99 -17.35
C LEU A 100 -6.89 -15.83 -18.25
N SER A 101 -5.63 -15.40 -18.18
CA SER A 101 -5.13 -14.29 -18.99
C SER A 101 -5.23 -14.57 -20.50
N LYS A 102 -4.89 -15.78 -20.94
CA LYS A 102 -5.05 -16.23 -22.34
C LYS A 102 -6.50 -16.25 -22.76
N THR A 103 -7.38 -16.81 -21.93
CA THR A 103 -8.82 -16.87 -22.21
C THR A 103 -9.42 -15.48 -22.33
N LEU A 104 -9.01 -14.55 -21.45
CA LEU A 104 -9.46 -13.17 -21.47
C LEU A 104 -8.99 -12.43 -22.73
N ALA A 105 -7.75 -12.65 -23.15
CA ALA A 105 -7.21 -12.10 -24.39
C ALA A 105 -7.99 -12.62 -25.61
N THR A 106 -8.22 -13.93 -25.68
CA THR A 106 -9.01 -14.56 -26.75
C THR A 106 -10.44 -14.04 -26.78
N ALA A 107 -11.14 -14.02 -25.63
CA ALA A 107 -12.50 -13.51 -25.54
C ALA A 107 -12.60 -12.03 -25.95
N THR A 108 -11.60 -11.22 -25.62
CA THR A 108 -11.53 -9.81 -26.03
C THR A 108 -11.37 -9.67 -27.54
N ILE A 109 -10.53 -10.51 -28.16
CA ILE A 109 -10.35 -10.53 -29.62
C ILE A 109 -11.65 -10.97 -30.30
N GLU A 110 -12.25 -12.08 -29.86
CA GLU A 110 -13.50 -12.58 -30.40
C GLU A 110 -14.63 -11.55 -30.28
N HIS A 111 -14.76 -10.88 -29.13
CA HIS A 111 -15.74 -9.83 -28.94
C HIS A 111 -15.51 -8.62 -29.85
N LYS A 112 -14.25 -8.23 -30.09
CA LYS A 112 -13.90 -7.16 -31.05
C LYS A 112 -14.20 -7.54 -32.50
N LEU A 113 -14.02 -8.81 -32.86
CA LEU A 113 -14.36 -9.35 -34.18
C LEU A 113 -15.87 -9.48 -34.37
N GLU A 114 -16.62 -9.58 -33.28
CA GLU A 114 -18.08 -9.62 -33.27
C GLU A 114 -18.67 -8.23 -33.61
N GLN A 115 -18.72 -7.89 -34.89
CA GLN A 115 -19.17 -6.57 -35.38
C GLN A 115 -20.65 -6.24 -35.10
N LYS A 116 -21.47 -7.23 -34.71
CA LYS A 116 -22.89 -7.06 -34.42
C LYS A 116 -23.19 -7.53 -33.01
N THR A 117 -23.95 -6.72 -32.26
CA THR A 117 -24.44 -7.09 -30.94
C THR A 117 -25.19 -8.41 -31.02
N PRO A 118 -24.82 -9.43 -30.21
CA PRO A 118 -25.49 -10.72 -30.24
C PRO A 118 -26.95 -10.57 -29.79
N SER A 119 -27.84 -11.31 -30.44
CA SER A 119 -29.26 -11.32 -30.07
C SER A 119 -29.46 -12.07 -28.75
N LEU A 120 -30.57 -11.79 -28.04
CA LEU A 120 -30.92 -12.48 -26.80
C LEU A 120 -31.00 -14.00 -26.98
N PHE A 121 -31.46 -14.48 -28.15
CA PHE A 121 -31.48 -15.91 -28.47
C PHE A 121 -30.06 -16.49 -28.63
N GLN A 122 -29.14 -15.74 -29.24
CA GLN A 122 -27.74 -16.18 -29.36
C GLN A 122 -27.04 -16.26 -27.99
N ILE A 123 -27.33 -15.31 -27.09
CA ILE A 123 -26.83 -15.34 -25.70
C ILE A 123 -27.40 -16.56 -24.97
N ALA A 124 -28.70 -16.79 -25.05
CA ALA A 124 -29.34 -17.96 -24.44
C ALA A 124 -28.77 -19.29 -24.98
N LYS A 125 -28.54 -19.37 -26.29
CA LYS A 125 -27.91 -20.53 -26.93
C LYS A 125 -26.47 -20.74 -26.45
N ARG A 126 -25.68 -19.66 -26.29
CA ARG A 126 -24.31 -19.73 -25.74
C ARG A 126 -24.32 -20.20 -24.29
N ALA A 127 -25.21 -19.67 -23.46
CA ALA A 127 -25.37 -20.10 -22.08
C ALA A 127 -25.77 -21.59 -21.97
N ALA A 128 -26.61 -22.08 -22.88
CA ALA A 128 -27.06 -23.48 -22.92
C ALA A 128 -26.06 -24.44 -23.60
N SER A 129 -24.98 -23.93 -24.20
CA SER A 129 -23.92 -24.76 -24.79
C SER A 129 -23.22 -25.64 -23.74
N GLU A 130 -22.44 -26.64 -24.16
CA GLU A 130 -21.69 -27.48 -23.23
C GLU A 130 -20.76 -26.66 -22.32
N ASP A 131 -19.95 -25.78 -22.91
CA ASP A 131 -19.03 -24.93 -22.16
C ASP A 131 -19.76 -23.86 -21.34
N GLY A 132 -20.86 -23.31 -21.87
CA GLY A 132 -21.72 -22.37 -21.14
C GLY A 132 -22.31 -22.99 -19.88
N ARG A 133 -22.80 -24.23 -19.96
CA ARG A 133 -23.32 -24.97 -18.81
C ARG A 133 -22.23 -25.31 -17.80
N ARG A 134 -21.03 -25.67 -18.25
CA ARG A 134 -19.87 -25.91 -17.37
C ARG A 134 -19.46 -24.64 -16.61
N ALA A 135 -19.38 -23.51 -17.30
CA ALA A 135 -19.06 -22.22 -16.69
C ALA A 135 -20.15 -21.79 -15.68
N LEU A 136 -21.43 -21.94 -16.04
CA LEU A 136 -22.54 -21.65 -15.15
C LEU A 136 -22.52 -22.56 -13.91
N SER A 137 -22.25 -23.86 -14.07
CA SER A 137 -22.12 -24.79 -12.94
C SER A 137 -20.97 -24.40 -12.00
N PHE A 138 -19.85 -23.95 -12.55
CA PHE A 138 -18.74 -23.46 -11.73
C PHE A 138 -19.13 -22.18 -10.96
N MET A 139 -19.76 -21.22 -11.64
CA MET A 139 -20.20 -19.98 -11.01
C MET A 139 -21.22 -20.21 -9.90
N THR A 140 -22.17 -21.14 -10.09
CA THR A 140 -23.14 -21.47 -9.04
C THR A 140 -22.50 -22.16 -7.84
N LEU A 141 -21.49 -23.01 -8.06
CA LEU A 141 -20.68 -23.57 -6.97
C LEU A 141 -19.94 -22.48 -6.20
N LEU A 142 -19.26 -21.57 -6.90
CA LEU A 142 -18.57 -20.43 -6.26
C LEU A 142 -19.53 -19.60 -5.40
N LEU A 143 -20.69 -19.23 -5.95
CA LEU A 143 -21.70 -18.46 -5.22
C LEU A 143 -22.24 -19.23 -4.01
N THR A 144 -22.40 -20.55 -4.11
CA THR A 144 -22.83 -21.41 -3.00
C THR A 144 -21.81 -21.42 -1.88
N HIS A 145 -20.51 -21.55 -2.20
CA HIS A 145 -19.44 -21.51 -1.22
C HIS A 145 -19.31 -20.15 -0.56
N LEU A 146 -19.41 -19.06 -1.34
CA LEU A 146 -19.40 -17.70 -0.81
C LEU A 146 -20.58 -17.46 0.14
N GLY A 147 -21.79 -17.88 -0.26
CA GLY A 147 -22.99 -17.76 0.58
C GLY A 147 -22.88 -18.51 1.91
N ARG A 148 -22.21 -19.68 1.94
CA ARG A 148 -21.93 -20.41 3.18
C ARG A 148 -20.95 -19.65 4.08
N ALA A 149 -19.91 -19.05 3.51
CA ALA A 149 -18.91 -18.28 4.25
C ALA A 149 -19.46 -16.97 4.85
N LEU A 150 -20.55 -16.42 4.29
CA LEU A 150 -21.21 -15.22 4.82
C LEU A 150 -22.18 -15.51 5.99
N LYS A 151 -22.52 -16.78 6.24
CA LYS A 151 -23.41 -17.19 7.35
C LYS A 151 -22.65 -17.41 8.66
N SER A 152 -21.34 -17.65 8.59
CA SER A 152 -20.41 -17.75 9.73
C SER A 152 -19.93 -16.38 10.17
#